data_AF-A0A453KHE7-F1
#
_entry.id   AF-A0A453KHE7-F1
#
_cell.length_a   1.000
_cell.length_b   1.000
_cell.length_c   1.000
_cell.angle_alpha   90.00
_cell.angle_beta   90.00
_cell.angle_gamma   90.00
#
_symmetry.space_group_name_H-M   'P 1'
#
loop_
_entity.id
_entity.type
_entity.pdbx_description
1 polymer ?
#
loop_
_entity_poly.entity_id
_entity_poly.type
_entity_poly.pdbx_seq_one_letter_code
_entity_poly.pdbx_strand_id
1 'polypeptide(L)'
;IRVDFSRCLCPEPYPEANQEFLRARGIRLFQLGIDGSKEPFVSIPEDTIREALKVVLDTRNHPVLIHCKRGKHRTGCVVGCLRKLQRWCLTSVFDEYQRFAAAKARVSDLRFIELFDISSLKHLPASFSC
;
A
#
# COMPACT_ATOMS: atom_id res chain seq x y z
N ILE A 1 -5.36 17.92 -5.22
CA ILE A 1 -5.24 16.78 -4.28
C ILE A 1 -4.27 17.22 -3.19
N ARG A 2 -4.79 17.68 -2.05
CA ARG A 2 -3.96 17.93 -0.87
C ARG A 2 -3.54 16.56 -0.34
N VAL A 3 -2.25 16.33 -0.15
CA VAL A 3 -1.71 15.08 0.37
C VAL A 3 -1.09 15.46 1.70
N ASP A 4 -1.77 15.19 2.81
CA ASP A 4 -1.24 15.51 4.16
C ASP A 4 -0.38 14.34 4.69
N PHE A 5 -0.33 13.22 3.95
CA PHE A 5 0.34 12.00 4.35
C PHE A 5 0.93 11.23 3.16
N SER A 6 2.23 10.93 3.17
CA SER A 6 2.90 10.13 2.12
C SER A 6 3.44 8.84 2.72
N ARG A 7 3.14 7.69 2.13
CA ARG A 7 3.73 6.42 2.55
C ARG A 7 4.69 5.88 1.50
N CYS A 8 5.96 5.74 1.87
CA CYS A 8 6.97 5.11 1.04
C CYS A 8 7.20 3.66 1.49
N LEU A 9 6.97 2.71 0.58
CA LEU A 9 7.21 1.28 0.84
C LEU A 9 8.67 0.84 0.52
N CYS A 10 9.59 1.79 0.38
CA CYS A 10 10.98 1.52 -0.01
C CYS A 10 11.92 1.70 1.18
N PRO A 11 12.95 0.86 1.35
CA PRO A 11 13.93 1.03 2.43
C PRO A 11 14.91 2.18 2.16
N GLU A 12 15.09 2.62 0.92
CA GLU A 12 16.03 3.69 0.57
C GLU A 12 15.59 5.07 1.12
N PRO A 13 16.53 5.92 1.58
CA PRO A 13 16.19 7.24 2.09
C PRO A 13 15.44 8.06 1.05
N TYR A 14 14.41 8.78 1.50
CA TYR A 14 13.60 9.61 0.62
C TYR A 14 14.46 10.77 0.06
N PRO A 15 14.38 11.11 -1.24
CA PRO A 15 15.19 12.19 -1.81
C PRO A 15 15.02 13.50 -1.04
N GLU A 16 16.11 14.22 -0.80
CA GLU A 16 16.14 15.41 0.05
C GLU A 16 15.15 16.48 -0.41
N ALA A 17 15.09 16.77 -1.72
CA ALA A 17 14.12 17.70 -2.29
C ALA A 17 12.67 17.33 -1.96
N ASN A 18 12.35 16.02 -1.98
CA ASN A 18 11.01 15.57 -1.63
C ASN A 18 10.78 15.66 -0.11
N GLN A 19 11.79 15.38 0.71
CA GLN A 19 11.69 15.56 2.16
C GLN A 19 11.45 17.03 2.52
N GLU A 20 12.13 17.96 1.86
CA GLU A 20 11.93 19.38 2.05
C GLU A 20 10.53 19.83 1.65
N PHE A 21 10.01 19.34 0.52
CA PHE A 21 8.62 19.56 0.13
C PHE A 21 7.64 19.05 1.19
N LEU A 22 7.87 17.84 1.73
CA LEU A 22 7.03 17.26 2.78
C LEU A 22 7.06 18.13 4.04
N ARG A 23 8.26 18.54 4.49
CA ARG A 23 8.41 19.43 5.66
C ARG A 23 7.74 20.78 5.46
N ALA A 24 7.96 21.43 4.32
CA ALA A 24 7.39 22.73 3.98
C ALA A 24 5.87 22.72 3.90
N ARG A 25 5.28 21.56 3.59
CA ARG A 25 3.82 21.37 3.47
C ARG A 25 3.20 20.71 4.71
N GLY A 26 3.99 20.39 5.74
CA GLY A 26 3.51 19.71 6.95
C GLY A 26 3.05 18.26 6.72
N ILE A 27 3.55 17.61 5.67
CA ILE A 27 3.15 16.27 5.25
C ILE A 27 3.95 15.24 6.05
N ARG A 28 3.26 14.32 6.72
CA ARG A 28 3.92 13.24 7.46
C ARG A 28 4.30 12.09 6.53
N LEU A 29 5.56 11.65 6.60
CA LEU A 29 6.08 10.52 5.83
C LEU A 29 6.15 9.26 6.70
N PHE A 30 5.55 8.17 6.23
CA PHE A 30 5.67 6.85 6.85
C PHE A 30 6.47 5.94 5.94
N GLN A 31 7.67 5.56 6.38
CA GLN A 31 8.55 4.70 5.62
C GLN A 31 8.48 3.28 6.17
N LEU A 32 7.90 2.37 5.39
CA LEU A 32 7.87 0.95 5.69
C LEU A 32 8.77 0.27 4.66
N GLY A 33 10.00 -0.04 5.06
CA GLY A 33 10.95 -0.71 4.19
C GLY A 33 10.48 -2.11 3.83
N ILE A 34 9.90 -2.29 2.65
CA ILE A 34 9.72 -3.61 2.05
C ILE A 34 10.88 -3.81 1.09
N ASP A 35 11.74 -4.77 1.38
CA ASP A 35 12.90 -5.08 0.56
C ASP A 35 12.48 -5.40 -0.88
N GLY A 36 13.11 -4.69 -1.81
CA GLY A 36 12.86 -4.78 -3.24
C GLY A 36 13.71 -5.86 -3.89
N SER A 37 13.74 -7.07 -3.34
CA SER A 37 14.42 -8.19 -4.00
C SER A 37 13.82 -8.42 -5.39
N LYS A 38 14.62 -8.94 -6.34
CA LYS A 38 14.08 -9.44 -7.62
C LYS A 38 13.58 -10.87 -7.39
N GLU A 39 12.58 -11.30 -8.17
CA GLU A 39 12.13 -12.70 -8.17
C GLU A 39 13.32 -13.64 -8.38
N PRO A 40 13.37 -14.81 -7.70
CA PRO A 40 12.24 -15.51 -7.05
C PRO A 40 12.06 -15.27 -5.54
N PHE A 41 12.91 -14.48 -4.88
CA PHE A 41 12.96 -14.37 -3.41
C PHE A 41 12.23 -13.15 -2.82
N VAL A 42 11.22 -12.64 -3.52
CA VAL A 42 10.46 -11.47 -3.05
C VAL A 42 9.34 -11.93 -2.14
N SER A 43 9.56 -11.87 -0.84
CA SER A 43 8.48 -12.00 0.14
C SER A 43 8.08 -10.61 0.61
N ILE A 44 6.87 -10.18 0.26
CA ILE A 44 6.28 -8.98 0.85
C ILE A 44 5.90 -9.36 2.29
N PRO A 45 6.48 -8.74 3.33
CA PRO A 45 6.17 -9.10 4.70
C PRO A 45 4.73 -8.73 5.00
N GLU A 46 3.95 -9.72 5.45
CA GLU A 46 2.54 -9.53 5.77
C GLU A 46 2.33 -8.44 6.83
N ASP A 47 3.19 -8.43 7.86
CA ASP A 47 3.15 -7.42 8.93
C ASP A 47 3.36 -6.01 8.41
N THR A 48 4.22 -5.84 7.42
CA THR A 48 4.44 -4.53 6.81
C THR A 48 3.20 -4.06 6.06
N ILE A 49 2.48 -4.95 5.37
CA ILE A 49 1.20 -4.62 4.73
C ILE A 49 0.12 -4.37 5.78
N ARG A 50 0.12 -5.08 6.90
CA ARG A 50 -0.81 -4.87 8.01
C ARG A 50 -0.64 -3.50 8.66
N GLU A 51 0.59 -3.12 9.00
CA GLU A 51 0.92 -1.76 9.41
C GLU A 51 0.60 -0.75 8.31
N ALA A 52 0.70 -1.18 7.03
CA ALA A 52 0.25 -0.39 5.91
C ALA A 52 -1.22 0.01 6.02
N LEU A 53 -2.06 -1.00 6.20
CA LEU A 53 -3.50 -0.85 6.24
C LEU A 53 -3.98 -0.10 7.49
N LYS A 54 -3.41 -0.36 8.68
CA LYS A 54 -3.79 0.33 9.93
C LYS A 54 -3.79 1.86 9.79
N VAL A 55 -2.73 2.38 9.20
CA VAL A 55 -2.55 3.81 8.96
C VAL A 55 -3.51 4.35 7.90
N VAL A 56 -3.75 3.57 6.83
CA VAL A 56 -4.64 3.93 5.72
C VAL A 56 -6.12 3.87 6.13
N LEU A 57 -6.46 3.06 7.12
CA LEU A 57 -7.83 2.96 7.66
C LEU A 57 -8.12 4.04 8.71
N ASP A 58 -7.09 4.68 9.27
CA ASP A 58 -7.25 5.76 10.25
C ASP A 58 -7.60 7.08 9.54
N THR A 59 -8.87 7.44 9.61
CA THR A 59 -9.47 8.63 8.97
C THR A 59 -8.77 9.94 9.33
N ARG A 60 -8.10 10.01 10.49
CA ARG A 60 -7.32 11.19 10.93
C ARG A 60 -6.09 11.44 10.05
N ASN A 61 -5.65 10.46 9.29
CA ASN A 61 -4.52 10.57 8.37
C ASN A 61 -4.95 11.01 6.97
N HIS A 62 -6.25 11.08 6.67
CA HIS A 62 -6.73 11.42 5.34
C HIS A 62 -6.68 12.94 5.10
N PRO A 63 -6.32 13.36 3.88
CA PRO A 63 -6.00 12.56 2.68
C PRO A 63 -4.59 11.90 2.66
N VAL A 64 -4.53 10.61 2.26
CA VAL A 64 -3.31 9.78 2.21
C VAL A 64 -2.87 9.46 0.77
N LEU A 65 -1.57 9.55 0.51
CA LEU A 65 -0.90 9.02 -0.69
C LEU A 65 -0.10 7.76 -0.36
N ILE A 66 -0.41 6.65 -1.02
CA ILE A 66 0.34 5.40 -0.93
C ILE A 66 1.21 5.26 -2.17
N HIS A 67 2.52 5.12 -2.00
CA HIS A 67 3.40 4.89 -3.15
C HIS A 67 4.62 4.03 -2.82
N CYS A 68 5.24 3.53 -3.87
CA CYS A 68 6.55 2.90 -3.82
C CYS A 68 7.38 3.46 -4.98
N LYS A 69 8.53 2.85 -5.30
CA LYS A 69 9.38 3.29 -6.42
C LYS A 69 8.64 3.44 -7.74
N ARG A 70 7.69 2.55 -8.05
CA ARG A 70 6.96 2.55 -9.34
C ARG A 70 5.44 2.48 -9.21
N GLY A 71 4.92 2.43 -7.98
CA GLY A 71 3.49 2.30 -7.72
C GLY A 71 2.84 0.98 -8.18
N LYS A 72 3.61 -0.08 -8.44
CA LYS A 72 3.09 -1.33 -9.04
C LYS A 72 2.91 -2.45 -8.02
N HIS A 73 4.01 -3.08 -7.60
CA HIS A 73 3.99 -4.30 -6.78
C HIS A 73 3.54 -4.03 -5.34
N ARG A 74 4.39 -3.38 -4.54
CA ARG A 74 4.12 -3.10 -3.12
C ARG A 74 2.86 -2.25 -2.91
N THR A 75 2.70 -1.20 -3.72
CA THR A 75 1.50 -0.36 -3.70
C THR A 75 0.26 -1.17 -4.10
N GLY A 76 0.36 -2.00 -5.14
CA GLY A 76 -0.72 -2.86 -5.58
C GLY A 76 -1.14 -3.89 -4.54
N CYS A 77 -0.21 -4.47 -3.78
CA CYS A 77 -0.55 -5.38 -2.68
C CYS A 77 -1.30 -4.66 -1.55
N VAL A 78 -0.85 -3.48 -1.13
CA VAL A 78 -1.56 -2.68 -0.10
C VAL A 78 -2.97 -2.32 -0.58
N VAL A 79 -3.10 -1.82 -1.80
CA VAL A 79 -4.40 -1.45 -2.39
C VAL A 79 -5.29 -2.68 -2.55
N GLY A 80 -4.74 -3.80 -3.02
CA GLY A 80 -5.49 -5.04 -3.18
C GLY A 80 -6.03 -5.58 -1.85
N CYS A 81 -5.22 -5.58 -0.79
CA CYS A 81 -5.67 -5.93 0.55
C CYS A 81 -6.72 -4.94 1.09
N LEU A 82 -6.59 -3.64 0.79
CA LEU A 82 -7.61 -2.64 1.12
C LEU A 82 -8.94 -2.93 0.39
N ARG A 83 -8.92 -3.28 -0.90
CA ARG A 83 -10.14 -3.67 -1.63
C ARG A 83 -10.79 -4.92 -1.07
N LYS A 84 -9.98 -5.89 -0.64
CA LYS A 84 -10.46 -7.10 0.04
C LYS A 84 -11.18 -6.75 1.35
N LEU A 85 -10.67 -5.79 2.13
CA LEU A 85 -11.37 -5.25 3.31
C LEU A 85 -12.67 -4.52 2.95
N GLN A 86 -12.69 -3.82 1.81
CA GLN A 86 -13.89 -3.21 1.23
C GLN A 86 -14.86 -4.22 0.61
N ARG A 87 -14.63 -5.53 0.79
CA ARG A 87 -15.47 -6.63 0.29
C ARG A 87 -15.59 -6.70 -1.24
N TRP A 88 -14.59 -6.21 -1.97
CA TRP A 88 -14.53 -6.44 -3.41
C TRP A 88 -14.30 -7.93 -3.70
N CYS A 89 -14.87 -8.44 -4.78
CA CYS A 89 -14.56 -9.80 -5.23
C CYS A 89 -13.11 -9.87 -5.75
N LEU A 90 -12.45 -11.01 -5.55
CA LEU A 90 -11.03 -11.17 -5.92
C LEU A 90 -10.77 -10.87 -7.40
N THR A 91 -11.70 -11.22 -8.29
CA THR A 91 -11.61 -10.89 -9.73
C THR A 91 -11.46 -9.39 -9.97
N SER A 92 -12.28 -8.55 -9.33
CA SER A 92 -12.17 -7.09 -9.47
C SER A 92 -10.90 -6.54 -8.85
N VAL A 93 -10.44 -7.13 -7.74
CA VAL A 93 -9.16 -6.75 -7.11
C VAL A 93 -7.98 -7.06 -8.03
N PHE A 94 -7.99 -8.24 -8.66
CA PHE A 94 -6.94 -8.66 -9.58
C PHE A 94 -6.95 -7.82 -10.86
N ASP A 95 -8.12 -7.48 -11.40
CA ASP A 95 -8.24 -6.59 -12.55
C ASP A 95 -7.63 -5.21 -12.24
N GLU A 96 -7.97 -4.61 -11.08
CA GLU A 96 -7.39 -3.33 -10.66
C GLU A 96 -5.86 -3.42 -10.55
N TYR A 97 -5.35 -4.44 -9.86
CA TYR A 97 -3.91 -4.66 -9.72
C TYR A 97 -3.22 -4.81 -11.09
N GLN A 98 -3.75 -5.67 -11.96
CA GLN A 98 -3.16 -5.94 -13.28
C GLN A 98 -3.19 -4.70 -14.17
N ARG A 99 -4.24 -3.88 -14.08
CA ARG A 99 -4.34 -2.62 -14.80
C ARG A 99 -3.21 -1.66 -14.44
N PHE A 100 -2.87 -1.52 -13.15
CA PHE A 100 -1.76 -0.66 -12.70
C PHE A 100 -0.38 -1.28 -12.90
N ALA A 101 -0.24 -2.59 -12.71
CA ALA A 101 1.02 -3.29 -12.90
C ALA A 101 1.39 -3.42 -14.40
N ALA A 102 0.37 -3.52 -15.27
CA ALA A 102 0.46 -3.76 -16.72
C ALA A 102 1.36 -4.97 -17.02
N ALA A 103 2.25 -4.87 -18.03
CA ALA A 103 3.20 -5.92 -18.43
C ALA A 103 4.20 -6.37 -17.34
N LYS A 104 4.12 -5.83 -16.12
CA LYS A 104 4.97 -6.19 -14.98
C LYS A 104 4.17 -6.76 -13.81
N ALA A 105 2.93 -7.19 -14.04
CA ALA A 105 2.14 -7.91 -13.06
C ALA A 105 2.86 -9.19 -12.61
N ARG A 106 2.82 -9.48 -11.31
CA ARG A 106 3.43 -10.67 -10.72
C ARG A 106 2.36 -11.60 -10.19
N VAL A 107 2.49 -12.88 -10.48
CA VAL A 107 1.59 -13.91 -9.93
C VAL A 107 1.77 -14.03 -8.41
N SER A 108 2.98 -13.83 -7.90
CA SER A 108 3.26 -13.82 -6.46
C SER A 108 2.50 -12.74 -5.71
N ASP A 109 2.36 -11.54 -6.28
CA ASP A 109 1.58 -10.45 -5.68
C ASP A 109 0.07 -10.79 -5.66
N LEU A 110 -0.46 -11.37 -6.75
CA LEU A 110 -1.85 -11.83 -6.79
C LEU A 110 -2.12 -12.90 -5.73
N ARG A 111 -1.22 -13.88 -5.63
CA ARG A 111 -1.30 -14.95 -4.64
C ARG A 111 -1.21 -14.42 -3.20
N PHE A 112 -0.37 -13.41 -2.98
CA PHE A 112 -0.31 -12.73 -1.69
C PHE A 112 -1.64 -12.07 -1.33
N ILE A 113 -2.24 -11.30 -2.24
CA ILE A 113 -3.55 -10.65 -2.02
C ILE A 113 -4.64 -11.70 -1.72
N GLU A 114 -4.64 -12.81 -2.46
CA GLU A 114 -5.57 -13.92 -2.28
C GLU A 114 -5.47 -14.52 -0.86
N LEU A 115 -4.25 -14.80 -0.40
CA LEU A 115 -3.99 -15.47 0.87
C LEU A 115 -4.00 -14.54 2.09
N PHE A 116 -3.85 -13.23 1.90
CA PHE A 116 -3.75 -12.26 3.00
C PHE A 116 -4.94 -12.34 3.96
N ASP A 117 -4.68 -12.58 5.25
CA ASP A 117 -5.73 -12.69 6.26
C ASP A 117 -6.22 -11.31 6.74
N ILE A 118 -7.42 -10.96 6.32
CA ILE A 118 -8.11 -9.72 6.70
C ILE A 118 -8.79 -9.80 8.06
N SER A 119 -8.94 -10.99 8.67
CA SER A 119 -9.68 -11.18 9.92
C SER A 119 -9.14 -10.29 11.05
N SER A 120 -7.81 -10.23 11.16
CA SER A 120 -7.06 -9.42 12.13
C SER A 120 -7.31 -7.91 12.04
N LEU A 121 -7.86 -7.42 10.92
CA LEU A 121 -8.11 -5.99 10.67
C LEU A 121 -9.60 -5.62 10.76
N LYS A 122 -10.51 -6.60 10.86
CA LYS A 122 -11.97 -6.35 10.92
C LYS A 122 -12.43 -5.61 12.17
N HIS A 123 -11.65 -5.67 13.25
CA HIS A 123 -11.94 -4.97 14.50
C HIS A 123 -11.57 -3.47 14.47
N LEU A 124 -10.87 -3.02 13.43
CA LEU A 124 -10.57 -1.60 13.27
C LEU A 124 -11.84 -0.88 12.80
N PRO A 125 -12.20 0.25 13.43
CA PRO A 125 -13.35 1.05 12.99
C PRO A 125 -13.02 1.65 11.62
N ALA A 126 -13.42 0.97 10.55
CA ALA A 126 -13.34 1.50 9.21
C ALA A 126 -14.68 2.14 8.86
N SER A 127 -14.78 3.46 9.01
CA SER A 127 -15.86 4.23 8.41
C SER A 127 -15.58 4.36 6.91
N PHE A 128 -15.98 3.34 6.16
CA PHE A 128 -16.04 3.45 4.71
C PHE A 128 -17.26 4.31 4.35
N SER A 129 -17.06 5.60 4.18
CA SER A 129 -18.06 6.44 3.51
C SER A 129 -18.08 6.05 2.03
N CYS A 130 -19.23 5.54 1.57
CA CYS A 130 -19.54 5.39 0.15
C CYS A 130 -19.67 6.77 -0.51
#